data_AF-A0A349YDC1-F1
#
_entry.id   AF-A0A349YDC1-F1
#
_cell.length_a   1.000
_cell.length_b   1.000
_cell.length_c   1.000
_cell.angle_alpha   90.00
_cell.angle_beta   90.00
_cell.angle_gamma   90.00
#
_symmetry.space_group_name_H-M   'P 1'
#
loop_
_entity.id
_entity.type
_entity.pdbx_description
1 polymer ?
#
loop_
_entity_poly.entity_id
_entity_poly.type
_entity_poly.pdbx_seq_one_letter_code
_entity_poly.pdbx_strand_id
1 'polypeptide(L)'
;MEKIVKNEDRRDFLKVSGSAAGGLALAFYLPTARQAQAADGGSPNAWVKIAADNTVTIMNARSEMGQDVYTSMPMLVAEELEVDINAIKVEFAPPAEVYINSLLGGQITGGSTAVRDAWEKLRKAGASARMMLVAAAADNWGVDPSKCSVSNGMISGPGGKKATYGSVAAKAATMEVPKEVPLKPASQFKIVGSTK
;
A
#
# COMPACT_ATOMS: atom_id res chain seq x y z
N MET A 1 -1.17 5.82 66.01
CA MET A 1 -2.47 6.30 65.51
C MET A 1 -2.47 6.18 63.99
N GLU A 2 -3.63 6.45 63.38
CA GLU A 2 -3.84 6.71 61.95
C GLU A 2 -3.63 5.60 60.90
N LYS A 3 -4.69 5.48 60.09
CA LYS A 3 -4.81 4.83 58.78
C LYS A 3 -3.99 5.65 57.75
N ILE A 4 -3.74 5.25 56.50
CA ILE A 4 -4.35 4.24 55.61
C ILE A 4 -3.20 3.42 54.93
N VAL A 5 -3.21 2.80 53.73
CA VAL A 5 -4.07 2.74 52.52
C VAL A 5 -4.20 1.28 52.07
N LYS A 6 -5.19 0.95 51.23
CA LYS A 6 -5.29 -0.34 50.52
C LYS A 6 -4.08 -0.64 49.62
N ASN A 7 -3.77 -1.93 49.48
CA ASN A 7 -3.51 -2.52 48.17
C ASN A 7 -4.21 -3.89 48.14
N GLU A 8 -5.32 -4.01 47.41
CA GLU A 8 -6.09 -5.26 47.34
C GLU A 8 -5.48 -6.22 46.33
N ASP A 9 -5.50 -7.52 46.65
CA ASP A 9 -4.89 -8.55 45.81
C ASP A 9 -5.52 -8.59 44.41
N ARG A 10 -4.68 -8.67 43.38
CA ARG A 10 -5.12 -8.79 41.96
C ARG A 10 -5.80 -10.14 41.64
N ARG A 11 -6.26 -10.88 42.65
CA ARG A 11 -6.76 -12.27 42.56
C ARG A 11 -8.27 -12.39 42.76
N ASP A 12 -8.95 -11.37 43.30
CA ASP A 12 -10.39 -11.43 43.61
C ASP A 12 -11.33 -10.92 42.50
N PHE A 13 -10.80 -10.48 41.35
CA PHE A 13 -11.62 -9.95 40.23
C PHE A 13 -12.44 -11.02 39.46
N LEU A 14 -12.35 -12.31 39.81
CA LEU A 14 -13.02 -13.42 39.11
C LEU A 14 -14.05 -14.16 39.97
N LYS A 15 -15.00 -13.40 40.53
CA LYS A 15 -16.26 -13.86 41.15
C LYS A 15 -17.32 -12.79 40.79
N VAL A 16 -18.52 -13.07 40.26
CA VAL A 16 -19.28 -14.33 40.07
C VAL A 16 -20.00 -14.31 38.72
N SER A 17 -20.13 -15.46 38.04
CA SER A 17 -21.00 -15.63 36.88
C SER A 17 -22.47 -15.75 37.31
N GLY A 18 -23.34 -14.81 36.91
CA GLY A 18 -24.77 -14.81 37.28
C GLY A 18 -25.69 -14.70 36.06
N SER A 19 -26.15 -15.83 35.52
CA SER A 19 -27.02 -15.89 34.34
C SER A 19 -28.50 -16.10 34.71
N ALA A 20 -29.24 -15.02 34.95
CA ALA A 20 -30.71 -15.03 34.99
C ALA A 20 -31.29 -13.64 34.64
N ALA A 21 -32.20 -13.61 33.66
CA ALA A 21 -33.18 -12.55 33.38
C ALA A 21 -32.76 -11.06 33.53
N GLY A 22 -32.18 -10.50 32.46
CA GLY A 22 -32.40 -9.09 32.07
C GLY A 22 -31.64 -7.99 32.82
N GLY A 23 -30.41 -7.68 32.39
CA GLY A 23 -29.70 -6.48 32.85
C GLY A 23 -28.40 -6.19 32.10
N LEU A 24 -28.30 -4.98 31.54
CA LEU A 24 -27.11 -4.23 31.11
C LEU A 24 -25.77 -5.00 30.95
N ALA A 25 -25.38 -5.26 29.69
CA ALA A 25 -24.01 -5.63 29.37
C ALA A 25 -23.06 -4.42 29.51
N LEU A 26 -22.40 -4.29 30.67
CA LEU A 26 -21.34 -3.29 30.89
C LEU A 26 -20.12 -3.61 30.01
N ALA A 27 -19.84 -2.75 29.04
CA ALA A 27 -18.73 -2.89 28.12
C ALA A 27 -17.38 -2.61 28.82
N PHE A 28 -16.74 -3.65 29.36
CA PHE A 28 -15.36 -3.57 29.84
C PHE A 28 -14.36 -3.83 28.71
N TYR A 29 -13.29 -3.03 28.72
CA TYR A 29 -12.22 -3.03 27.72
C TYR A 29 -11.51 -4.39 27.67
N LEU A 30 -11.50 -5.06 26.51
CA LEU A 30 -10.68 -6.25 26.28
C LEU A 30 -9.31 -5.83 25.72
N PRO A 31 -8.20 -5.91 26.49
CA PRO A 31 -6.84 -5.72 25.97
C PRO A 31 -6.38 -6.88 25.06
N THR A 32 -7.29 -7.79 24.70
CA THR A 32 -7.12 -8.84 23.69
C THR A 32 -8.22 -8.82 22.64
N ALA A 33 -8.74 -7.63 22.30
CA ALA A 33 -9.23 -7.38 20.95
C ALA A 33 -8.04 -7.55 19.99
N ARG A 34 -7.75 -8.79 19.61
CA ARG A 34 -6.81 -9.15 18.54
C ARG A 34 -7.37 -8.50 17.28
N GLN A 35 -6.87 -7.30 16.96
CA GLN A 35 -7.22 -6.59 15.73
C GLN A 35 -7.16 -7.60 14.60
N ALA A 36 -8.22 -7.62 13.77
CA ALA A 36 -8.34 -8.60 12.71
C ALA A 36 -7.04 -8.60 11.90
N GLN A 37 -6.24 -9.65 12.04
CA GLN A 37 -5.02 -9.79 11.27
C GLN A 37 -5.48 -10.02 9.84
N ALA A 38 -5.44 -8.94 9.07
CA ALA A 38 -5.59 -9.02 7.63
C ALA A 38 -4.56 -10.05 7.14
N ALA A 39 -5.06 -11.09 6.48
CA ALA A 39 -4.30 -11.71 5.41
C ALA A 39 -3.97 -10.59 4.38
N ASP A 40 -2.85 -10.62 3.67
CA ASP A 40 -2.08 -11.79 3.27
C ASP A 40 -0.58 -11.70 3.60
N GLY A 41 0.20 -12.64 3.07
CA GLY A 41 1.66 -12.60 3.09
C GLY A 41 2.18 -11.22 2.66
N GLY A 42 3.17 -10.71 3.40
CA GLY A 42 3.57 -9.30 3.36
C GLY A 42 3.80 -8.80 1.93
N SER A 43 2.96 -7.84 1.52
CA SER A 43 2.96 -7.30 0.15
C SER A 43 4.38 -6.94 -0.28
N PRO A 44 4.91 -7.51 -1.38
CA PRO A 44 6.25 -7.18 -1.88
C PRO A 44 6.44 -5.69 -2.22
N ASN A 45 5.33 -4.93 -2.25
CA ASN A 45 5.30 -3.49 -2.36
C ASN A 45 4.41 -2.89 -1.26
N ALA A 46 5.00 -2.10 -0.36
CA ALA A 46 4.25 -1.41 0.71
C ALA A 46 3.45 -0.20 0.22
N TRP A 47 3.76 0.35 -0.96
CA TRP A 47 3.19 1.62 -1.44
C TRP A 47 2.06 1.45 -2.46
N VAL A 48 2.03 0.32 -3.18
CA VAL A 48 1.04 0.04 -4.24
C VAL A 48 0.39 -1.31 -3.99
N LYS A 49 -0.94 -1.31 -3.86
CA LYS A 49 -1.80 -2.51 -3.89
C LYS A 49 -2.46 -2.60 -5.26
N ILE A 50 -2.63 -3.82 -5.77
CA ILE A 50 -3.38 -4.09 -6.99
C ILE A 50 -4.30 -5.28 -6.71
N ALA A 51 -5.61 -5.05 -6.78
CA ALA A 51 -6.62 -6.07 -6.56
C ALA A 51 -7.02 -6.78 -7.87
N ALA A 52 -7.65 -7.95 -7.75
CA ALA A 52 -8.04 -8.79 -8.88
C ALA A 52 -9.07 -8.15 -9.83
N ASP A 53 -9.84 -7.17 -9.34
CA ASP A 53 -10.77 -6.33 -10.12
C ASP A 53 -10.05 -5.24 -10.95
N ASN A 54 -8.72 -5.14 -10.85
CA ASN A 54 -7.85 -4.09 -11.40
C ASN A 54 -7.90 -2.75 -10.65
N THR A 55 -8.50 -2.68 -9.46
CA THR A 55 -8.31 -1.53 -8.56
C THR A 55 -6.83 -1.38 -8.23
N VAL A 56 -6.23 -0.25 -8.61
CA VAL A 56 -4.91 0.18 -8.16
C VAL A 56 -5.10 1.12 -6.97
N THR A 57 -4.46 0.83 -5.84
CA THR A 57 -4.50 1.70 -4.65
C THR A 57 -3.09 2.07 -4.21
N ILE A 58 -2.86 3.36 -3.93
CA ILE A 58 -1.59 3.88 -3.43
C ILE A 58 -1.72 4.30 -1.97
N MET A 59 -0.71 3.97 -1.16
CA MET A 59 -0.58 4.43 0.22
C MET A 59 0.08 5.82 0.23
N ASN A 60 -0.66 6.89 0.51
CA ASN A 60 -0.08 8.21 0.71
C ASN A 60 0.33 8.40 2.19
N ALA A 61 1.62 8.59 2.42
CA ALA A 61 2.22 8.79 3.74
C ALA A 61 2.23 10.26 4.23
N ARG A 62 1.62 11.19 3.49
CA ARG A 62 1.69 12.64 3.74
C ARG A 62 0.28 13.21 3.86
N SER A 63 -0.01 13.90 4.96
CA SER A 63 -1.29 14.57 5.21
C SER A 63 -1.59 15.61 4.13
N GLU A 64 -2.80 15.59 3.58
CA GLU A 64 -3.28 16.60 2.64
C GLU A 64 -3.79 17.84 3.40
N MET A 65 -3.34 19.01 2.97
CA MET A 65 -3.62 20.30 3.61
C MET A 65 -3.81 21.42 2.57
N GLY A 66 -3.92 21.09 1.28
CA GLY A 66 -4.02 22.02 0.17
C GLY A 66 -2.76 22.11 -0.70
N GLN A 67 -1.77 21.24 -0.49
CA GLN A 67 -0.53 21.16 -1.27
C GLN A 67 -0.52 20.02 -2.30
N ASP A 68 -1.63 19.30 -2.44
CA ASP A 68 -1.92 18.33 -3.50
C ASP A 68 -0.96 17.13 -3.56
N VAL A 69 -0.72 16.52 -2.40
CA VAL A 69 -0.09 15.19 -2.30
C VAL A 69 -1.05 14.08 -2.73
N TYR A 70 -2.37 14.29 -2.69
CA TYR A 70 -3.34 13.31 -3.20
C TYR A 70 -3.37 13.21 -4.74
N THR A 71 -2.95 14.22 -5.50
CA THR A 71 -2.69 14.05 -6.96
C THR A 71 -1.22 13.76 -7.25
N SER A 72 -0.29 14.51 -6.66
CA SER A 72 1.14 14.39 -7.02
C SER A 72 1.78 13.05 -6.66
N MET A 73 1.35 12.37 -5.58
CA MET A 73 1.87 11.04 -5.24
C MET A 73 1.39 9.95 -6.23
N PRO A 74 0.10 9.91 -6.63
CA PRO A 74 -0.35 9.07 -7.74
C PRO A 74 0.36 9.31 -9.07
N MET A 75 0.64 10.55 -9.46
CA MET A 75 1.36 10.83 -10.71
C MET A 75 2.69 10.06 -10.78
N LEU A 76 3.47 10.05 -9.70
CA LEU A 76 4.77 9.36 -9.61
C LEU A 76 4.65 7.84 -9.82
N VAL A 77 3.64 7.21 -9.24
CA VAL A 77 3.40 5.77 -9.44
C VAL A 77 2.84 5.52 -10.84
N ALA A 78 1.88 6.31 -11.31
CA ALA A 78 1.20 6.15 -12.59
C ALA A 78 2.18 6.20 -13.79
N GLU A 79 3.15 7.12 -13.75
CA GLU A 79 4.20 7.22 -14.77
C GLU A 79 4.95 5.91 -14.95
N GLU A 80 5.33 5.26 -13.86
CA GLU A 80 6.03 3.98 -13.94
C GLU A 80 5.05 2.83 -14.22
N LEU A 81 3.93 2.79 -13.53
CA LEU A 81 2.96 1.70 -13.56
C LEU A 81 2.10 1.66 -14.85
N GLU A 82 2.26 2.60 -15.78
CA GLU A 82 1.56 2.60 -17.08
C GLU A 82 0.03 2.54 -16.94
N VAL A 83 -0.54 3.29 -15.99
CA VAL A 83 -1.98 3.36 -15.72
C VAL A 83 -2.50 4.78 -15.85
N ASP A 84 -3.79 4.92 -16.17
CA ASP A 84 -4.46 6.21 -16.04
C ASP A 84 -4.53 6.60 -14.55
N ILE A 85 -4.14 7.83 -14.23
CA ILE A 85 -4.24 8.41 -12.89
C ILE A 85 -5.67 8.42 -12.37
N ASN A 86 -6.68 8.57 -13.24
CA ASN A 86 -8.09 8.57 -12.83
C ASN A 86 -8.58 7.18 -12.35
N ALA A 87 -7.84 6.11 -12.64
CA ALA A 87 -8.14 4.74 -12.18
C ALA A 87 -7.51 4.40 -10.81
N ILE A 88 -6.75 5.33 -10.21
CA ILE A 88 -6.01 5.11 -8.97
C ILE A 88 -6.83 5.58 -7.77
N LYS A 89 -6.95 4.73 -6.75
CA LYS A 89 -7.46 5.08 -5.42
C LYS A 89 -6.30 5.49 -4.52
N VAL A 90 -6.52 6.45 -3.62
CA VAL A 90 -5.52 6.89 -2.63
C VAL A 90 -6.03 6.61 -1.23
N GLU A 91 -5.33 5.73 -0.51
CA GLU A 91 -5.55 5.47 0.91
C GLU A 91 -4.48 6.22 1.72
N PHE A 92 -4.83 6.72 2.91
CA PHE A 92 -3.82 7.24 3.84
C PHE A 92 -3.03 6.09 4.44
N ALA A 93 -1.70 6.18 4.43
CA ALA A 93 -0.84 5.12 4.91
C ALA A 93 -0.95 4.95 6.44
N PRO A 94 -1.10 3.73 6.98
CA PRO A 94 -1.09 3.49 8.42
C PRO A 94 0.30 3.81 9.01
N PRO A 95 0.44 4.04 10.33
CA PRO A 95 1.74 4.28 10.96
C PRO A 95 2.71 3.10 10.78
N ALA A 96 3.78 3.28 10.02
CA ALA A 96 4.86 2.30 9.88
C ALA A 96 6.19 2.93 9.44
N GLU A 97 7.30 2.27 9.76
CA GLU A 97 8.67 2.76 9.47
C GLU A 97 8.92 3.03 7.98
N VAL A 98 8.39 2.19 7.09
CA VAL A 98 8.50 2.35 5.62
C VAL A 98 7.93 3.69 5.11
N TYR A 99 6.98 4.28 5.83
CA TYR A 99 6.33 5.54 5.47
C TYR A 99 7.03 6.78 6.07
N ILE A 100 8.12 6.60 6.83
CA ILE A 100 8.91 7.71 7.37
C ILE A 100 9.48 8.59 6.24
N ASN A 101 9.42 9.89 6.47
CA ASN A 101 10.05 10.91 5.65
C ASN A 101 11.54 10.97 6.04
N SER A 102 12.44 10.54 5.15
CA SER A 102 13.88 10.46 5.46
C SER A 102 14.54 11.83 5.64
N LEU A 103 13.86 12.90 5.19
CA LEU A 103 14.28 14.28 5.38
C LEU A 103 13.77 14.91 6.70
N LEU A 104 12.87 14.25 7.44
CA LEU A 104 12.26 14.76 8.68
C LEU A 104 12.27 13.76 9.87
N GLY A 105 12.62 12.48 9.66
CA GLY A 105 12.71 11.47 10.73
C GLY A 105 11.36 10.91 11.24
N GLY A 106 10.23 11.25 10.61
CA GLY A 106 8.92 10.70 10.97
C GLY A 106 7.94 10.69 9.79
N GLN A 107 6.75 10.09 9.96
CA GLN A 107 5.67 10.12 8.96
C GLN A 107 4.95 11.49 8.99
N ILE A 108 5.64 12.52 8.49
CA ILE A 108 5.28 13.94 8.67
C ILE A 108 5.28 14.69 7.32
N THR A 109 4.30 15.58 7.15
CA THR A 109 4.28 16.61 6.09
C THR A 109 4.95 17.89 6.59
N GLY A 110 5.96 18.40 5.89
CA GLY A 110 6.64 19.65 6.24
C GLY A 110 7.85 19.97 5.35
N GLY A 111 8.43 21.16 5.51
CA GLY A 111 9.72 21.54 4.89
C GLY A 111 9.81 21.42 3.36
N SER A 112 8.69 21.46 2.65
CA SER A 112 8.57 21.15 1.22
C SER A 112 9.20 19.80 0.81
N THR A 113 9.21 18.83 1.74
CA THR A 113 9.89 17.53 1.58
C THR A 113 9.03 16.46 0.91
N ALA A 114 7.70 16.59 0.90
CA ALA A 114 6.78 15.51 0.53
C ALA A 114 7.10 14.85 -0.82
N VAL A 115 7.14 15.61 -1.92
CA VAL A 115 7.48 15.09 -3.25
C VAL A 115 8.95 14.69 -3.34
N ARG A 116 9.86 15.42 -2.68
CA ARG A 116 11.31 15.12 -2.69
C ARG A 116 11.65 13.77 -2.06
N ASP A 117 11.01 13.45 -0.93
CA ASP A 117 11.15 12.18 -0.22
C ASP A 117 10.48 11.01 -0.97
N ALA A 118 9.37 11.29 -1.65
CA ALA A 118 8.57 10.29 -2.36
C ALA A 118 9.04 10.01 -3.80
N TRP A 119 9.75 10.95 -4.44
CA TRP A 119 10.08 10.94 -5.88
C TRP A 119 10.65 9.61 -6.37
N GLU A 120 11.71 9.13 -5.72
CA GLU A 120 12.34 7.86 -6.11
C GLU A 120 11.60 6.65 -5.51
N LYS A 121 11.10 6.75 -4.28
CA LYS A 121 10.42 5.66 -3.56
C LYS A 121 9.18 5.18 -4.30
N LEU A 122 8.27 6.10 -4.65
CA LEU A 122 7.01 5.78 -5.32
C LEU A 122 7.23 5.34 -6.77
N ARG A 123 8.21 5.93 -7.46
CA ARG A 123 8.59 5.50 -8.80
C ARG A 123 9.18 4.08 -8.80
N LYS A 124 10.10 3.76 -7.88
CA LYS A 124 10.60 2.40 -7.70
C LYS A 124 9.47 1.43 -7.36
N ALA A 125 8.53 1.82 -6.49
CA ALA A 125 7.35 1.01 -6.19
C ALA A 125 6.49 0.73 -7.45
N GLY A 126 6.15 1.75 -8.24
CA GLY A 126 5.40 1.57 -9.49
C GLY A 126 6.14 0.73 -10.54
N ALA A 127 7.45 0.93 -10.68
CA ALA A 127 8.30 0.19 -11.61
C ALA A 127 8.47 -1.28 -11.21
N SER A 128 8.74 -1.57 -9.93
CA SER A 128 8.79 -2.95 -9.41
C SER A 128 7.46 -3.67 -9.61
N ALA A 129 6.33 -3.01 -9.29
CA ALA A 129 5.01 -3.58 -9.53
C ALA A 129 4.79 -3.91 -11.02
N ARG A 130 5.04 -2.95 -11.93
CA ARG A 130 5.01 -3.18 -13.39
C ARG A 130 5.85 -4.40 -13.79
N MET A 131 7.09 -4.48 -13.32
CA MET A 131 8.02 -5.56 -13.67
C MET A 131 7.53 -6.94 -13.18
N MET A 132 7.03 -7.04 -11.95
CA MET A 132 6.50 -8.29 -11.41
C MET A 132 5.22 -8.75 -12.11
N LEU A 133 4.33 -7.81 -12.47
CA LEU A 133 3.11 -8.10 -13.23
C LEU A 133 3.44 -8.57 -14.66
N VAL A 134 4.40 -7.92 -15.32
CA VAL A 134 4.89 -8.31 -16.66
C VAL A 134 5.56 -9.68 -16.61
N ALA A 135 6.38 -9.97 -15.60
CA ALA A 135 6.98 -11.29 -15.42
C ALA A 135 5.91 -12.39 -15.22
N ALA A 136 4.90 -12.14 -14.37
CA ALA A 136 3.81 -13.06 -14.14
C ALA A 136 2.98 -13.35 -15.40
N ALA A 137 2.71 -12.32 -16.22
CA ALA A 137 2.04 -12.44 -17.52
C ALA A 137 2.90 -13.19 -18.55
N ALA A 138 4.18 -12.86 -18.67
CA ALA A 138 5.11 -13.49 -19.59
C ALA A 138 5.29 -14.99 -19.29
N ASP A 139 5.41 -15.35 -18.02
CA ASP A 139 5.48 -16.74 -17.55
C ASP A 139 4.15 -17.49 -17.75
N ASN A 140 3.00 -16.84 -17.55
CA ASN A 140 1.68 -17.39 -17.95
C ASN A 140 1.57 -17.67 -19.46
N TRP A 141 2.43 -17.06 -20.27
CA TRP A 141 2.39 -17.15 -21.73
C TRP A 141 3.52 -17.99 -22.34
N GLY A 142 4.50 -18.43 -21.55
CA GLY A 142 5.71 -19.08 -22.04
C GLY A 142 6.55 -18.18 -22.94
N VAL A 143 6.65 -16.88 -22.62
CA VAL A 143 7.44 -15.90 -23.39
C VAL A 143 8.42 -15.14 -22.51
N ASP A 144 9.42 -14.54 -23.14
CA ASP A 144 10.37 -13.65 -22.48
C ASP A 144 9.68 -12.32 -22.07
N PRO A 145 9.86 -11.81 -20.83
CA PRO A 145 9.29 -10.54 -20.38
C PRO A 145 9.61 -9.33 -21.26
N SER A 146 10.77 -9.30 -21.92
CA SER A 146 11.16 -8.23 -22.86
C SER A 146 10.30 -8.17 -24.14
N LYS A 147 9.56 -9.25 -24.44
CA LYS A 147 8.62 -9.32 -25.56
C LYS A 147 7.21 -8.86 -25.16
N CYS A 148 7.02 -8.42 -23.93
CA CYS A 148 5.77 -7.85 -23.44
C CYS A 148 5.87 -6.31 -23.36
N SER A 149 4.76 -5.63 -23.64
CA SER A 149 4.61 -4.19 -23.48
C SER A 149 3.42 -3.86 -22.58
N VAL A 150 3.36 -2.65 -22.04
CA VAL A 150 2.27 -2.22 -21.15
C VAL A 150 1.77 -0.83 -21.55
N SER A 151 0.46 -0.64 -21.52
CA SER A 151 -0.20 0.66 -21.66
C SER A 151 -1.57 0.60 -20.98
N ASN A 152 -1.94 1.66 -20.26
CA ASN A 152 -3.23 1.82 -19.57
C ASN A 152 -3.67 0.59 -18.73
N GLY A 153 -2.76 0.02 -17.94
CA GLY A 153 -3.01 -1.14 -17.06
C GLY A 153 -3.15 -2.49 -17.79
N MET A 154 -2.95 -2.52 -19.10
CA MET A 154 -3.04 -3.71 -19.95
C MET A 154 -1.64 -4.14 -20.40
N ILE A 155 -1.25 -5.36 -20.03
CA ILE A 155 -0.06 -6.02 -20.55
C ILE A 155 -0.43 -6.67 -21.88
N SER A 156 0.39 -6.46 -22.91
CA SER A 156 0.27 -7.10 -24.22
C SER A 156 1.53 -7.92 -24.52
N GLY A 157 1.38 -9.06 -25.21
CA GLY A 157 2.47 -9.96 -25.56
C GLY A 157 2.34 -10.56 -26.96
N PRO A 158 3.31 -11.40 -27.38
CA PRO A 158 3.36 -11.96 -28.73
C PRO A 158 2.12 -12.80 -29.08
N GLY A 159 1.70 -12.75 -30.35
CA GLY A 159 0.51 -13.45 -30.82
C GLY A 159 -0.82 -12.83 -30.36
N GLY A 160 -0.81 -11.55 -29.95
CA GLY A 160 -2.02 -10.83 -29.52
C GLY A 160 -2.48 -11.16 -28.09
N LYS A 161 -1.68 -11.90 -27.31
CA LYS A 161 -1.96 -12.21 -25.90
C LYS A 161 -2.08 -10.92 -25.09
N LYS A 162 -3.06 -10.87 -24.18
CA LYS A 162 -3.32 -9.72 -23.29
C LYS A 162 -3.68 -10.19 -21.89
N ALA A 163 -3.29 -9.41 -20.89
CA ALA A 163 -3.64 -9.61 -19.48
C ALA A 163 -3.79 -8.26 -18.80
N THR A 164 -4.80 -8.14 -17.93
CA THR A 164 -4.93 -6.98 -17.06
C THR A 164 -4.11 -7.19 -15.80
N TYR A 165 -3.72 -6.13 -15.09
CA TYR A 165 -2.93 -6.26 -13.88
C TYR A 165 -3.58 -7.13 -12.79
N GLY A 166 -4.89 -6.98 -12.56
CA GLY A 166 -5.63 -7.82 -11.61
C GLY A 166 -5.62 -9.31 -11.97
N SER A 167 -5.62 -9.66 -13.26
CA SER A 167 -5.60 -11.06 -13.71
C SER A 167 -4.24 -11.75 -13.55
N VAL A 168 -3.19 -11.02 -13.14
CA VAL A 168 -1.86 -11.58 -12.84
C VAL A 168 -1.32 -11.19 -11.47
N ALA A 169 -1.98 -10.27 -10.74
CA ALA A 169 -1.53 -9.74 -9.45
C ALA A 169 -1.22 -10.83 -8.41
N ALA A 170 -2.09 -11.84 -8.27
CA ALA A 170 -1.88 -12.95 -7.34
C ALA A 170 -0.62 -13.79 -7.64
N LYS A 171 -0.25 -13.93 -8.92
CA LYS A 171 0.98 -14.62 -9.34
C LYS A 171 2.22 -13.72 -9.23
N ALA A 172 2.06 -12.42 -9.52
CA ALA A 172 3.12 -11.44 -9.31
C ALA A 172 3.53 -11.36 -7.82
N ALA A 173 2.56 -11.48 -6.91
CA ALA A 173 2.81 -11.49 -5.47
C ALA A 173 3.65 -12.68 -4.96
N THR A 174 3.76 -13.77 -5.73
CA THR A 174 4.62 -14.94 -5.39
C THR A 174 5.98 -14.92 -6.11
N MET A 175 6.30 -13.86 -6.85
CA MET A 175 7.61 -13.70 -7.52
C MET A 175 8.59 -12.89 -6.66
N GLU A 176 9.89 -13.09 -6.87
CA GLU A 176 10.92 -12.26 -6.24
C GLU A 176 10.80 -10.79 -6.70
N VAL A 177 11.06 -9.86 -5.78
CA VAL A 177 11.14 -8.42 -6.12
C VAL A 177 12.41 -8.18 -6.94
N PRO A 178 12.33 -7.49 -8.10
CA PRO A 178 13.52 -7.14 -8.88
C PRO A 178 14.51 -6.31 -8.05
N LYS A 179 15.77 -6.78 -8.01
CA LYS A 179 16.87 -6.07 -7.33
C LYS A 179 17.22 -4.76 -8.04
N GLU A 180 17.30 -4.83 -9.38
CA GLU A 180 17.45 -3.67 -10.25
C GLU A 180 16.08 -3.19 -10.74
N VAL A 181 15.79 -1.91 -10.52
CA VAL A 181 14.50 -1.28 -10.82
C VAL A 181 14.75 -0.03 -11.67
N PRO A 182 14.98 -0.19 -12.99
CA PRO A 182 15.23 0.93 -13.88
C PRO A 182 13.97 1.82 -14.00
N LEU A 183 14.15 3.08 -13.62
CA LEU A 183 13.13 4.12 -13.73
C LEU A 183 13.18 4.76 -15.13
N LYS A 184 12.04 5.23 -15.61
CA LYS A 184 11.94 5.96 -16.88
C LYS A 184 12.73 7.28 -16.84
N PRO A 185 13.34 7.72 -17.94
CA PRO A 185 13.77 9.11 -18.07
C PRO A 185 12.55 10.04 -18.11
N ALA A 186 12.69 11.29 -17.66
CA ALA A 186 11.59 12.26 -17.66
C ALA A 186 11.04 12.57 -19.08
N SER A 187 11.82 12.30 -20.13
CA SER A 187 11.39 12.38 -21.53
C SER A 187 10.40 11.28 -21.97
N GLN A 188 10.09 10.31 -21.10
CA GLN A 188 9.04 9.30 -21.31
C GLN A 188 7.81 9.52 -20.42
N PHE A 189 7.74 10.64 -19.68
CA PHE A 189 6.60 10.97 -18.85
C PHE A 189 5.37 11.38 -19.67
N LYS A 190 4.19 11.01 -19.19
CA LYS A 190 2.89 11.21 -19.86
C LYS A 190 1.92 12.10 -19.06
N ILE A 191 2.23 12.37 -17.79
CA ILE A 191 1.36 12.97 -16.78
C ILE A 191 2.12 14.07 -16.03
N VAL A 192 3.32 13.77 -15.50
CA VAL A 192 4.20 14.69 -14.79
C VAL A 192 4.80 15.71 -15.77
N GLY A 193 4.50 16.97 -15.54
CA GLY A 193 4.89 18.07 -16.44
C GLY A 193 4.00 18.23 -17.68
N SER A 194 2.94 17.43 -17.82
CA SER A 194 1.92 17.63 -18.86
C SER A 194 0.90 18.68 -18.44
N THR A 195 0.38 19.43 -19.42
CA THR A 195 -0.86 20.21 -19.30
C THR A 195 -1.93 19.52 -20.14
N LYS A 196 -3.12 19.30 -19.56
CA LYS A 196 -4.33 18.93 -20.32
C LYS A 196 -4.90 20.12 -21.08
#